data_AF-A0A521SD26-F1
#
_entry.id   AF-A0A521SD26-F1
#
_cell.length_a   1.000
_cell.length_b   1.000
_cell.length_c   1.000
_cell.angle_alpha   90.00
_cell.angle_beta   90.00
_cell.angle_gamma   90.00
#
_symmetry.space_group_name_H-M   'P 1'
#
loop_
_entity.id
_entity.type
_entity.pdbx_description
1 polymer ?
#
loop_
_entity_poly.entity_id
_entity_poly.type
_entity_poly.pdbx_seq_one_letter_code
_entity_poly.pdbx_strand_id
1 'polypeptide(L)'
;MPRSERGRPSFERCRRFVSVSFIEGRHRRGAPQGCSEVHRLREETNRGFGFQPGSQRMEGQSEKIRGILKQAGITVPPVDVTKVAELFSIPVIPYPDFPEDISGTIVRLDDNGKAVIGINQKHAAVRQRFTVAHELGHYLCGHDDRTIVDDRLDKDSPKETEANRFAAELLMPRDLLVVDLKKGRFDIPALAQRYQVSEQAMSVRLLQSGLLKKF
;
A
#
# COMPACT_ATOMS: atom_id res chain seq x y z
N MET A 1 -2.97 36.35 -27.14
CA MET A 1 -2.55 36.14 -25.73
C MET A 1 -2.81 34.69 -25.35
N PRO A 2 -1.87 33.75 -25.50
CA PRO A 2 -2.06 32.41 -24.96
C PRO A 2 -1.69 32.40 -23.47
N ARG A 3 -2.56 31.79 -22.66
CA ARG A 3 -2.36 31.65 -21.20
C ARG A 3 -1.24 30.65 -20.92
N SER A 4 -0.41 31.00 -19.94
CA SER A 4 0.79 30.28 -19.53
C SER A 4 0.53 28.85 -19.07
N GLU A 5 1.15 27.87 -19.71
CA GLU A 5 1.47 26.56 -19.15
C GLU A 5 2.49 26.74 -18.01
N ARG A 6 2.01 26.96 -16.79
CA ARG A 6 2.87 26.95 -15.60
C ARG A 6 2.63 25.68 -14.80
N GLY A 7 3.61 24.78 -14.86
CA GLY A 7 4.13 24.12 -13.66
C GLY A 7 3.50 22.81 -13.21
N ARG A 8 3.08 21.92 -14.12
CA ARG A 8 2.87 20.51 -13.74
C ARG A 8 4.24 19.82 -13.67
N PRO A 9 4.62 19.14 -12.58
CA PRO A 9 5.82 18.31 -12.58
C PRO A 9 5.60 17.19 -13.60
N SER A 10 6.42 17.17 -14.65
CA SER A 10 6.38 16.11 -15.66
C SER A 10 6.69 14.76 -15.03
N PHE A 11 6.12 13.69 -15.58
CA PHE A 11 6.37 12.28 -15.23
C PHE A 11 7.87 11.96 -15.02
N GLU A 12 8.74 12.55 -15.84
CA GLU A 12 10.20 12.42 -15.70
C GLU A 12 10.74 13.04 -14.42
N ARG A 13 10.14 14.12 -13.91
CA ARG A 13 10.61 14.81 -12.72
C ARG A 13 10.37 13.98 -11.47
N CYS A 14 9.19 13.39 -11.25
CA CYS A 14 8.95 12.49 -10.12
C CYS A 14 9.80 11.23 -10.22
N ARG A 15 9.90 10.64 -11.41
CA ARG A 15 10.71 9.43 -11.64
C ARG A 15 12.20 9.70 -11.41
N ARG A 16 12.72 10.85 -11.85
CA ARG A 16 14.10 11.29 -11.62
C ARG A 16 14.33 11.70 -10.16
N PHE A 17 13.33 12.27 -9.48
CA PHE A 17 13.47 12.69 -8.08
C PHE A 17 13.53 11.50 -7.11
N VAL A 18 12.70 10.47 -7.32
CA VAL A 18 12.73 9.23 -6.52
C VAL A 18 13.95 8.36 -6.86
N SER A 19 14.36 8.29 -8.13
CA SER A 19 15.56 7.53 -8.53
C SER A 19 16.88 8.21 -8.16
N VAL A 20 16.99 9.55 -8.25
CA VAL A 20 18.22 10.28 -7.90
C VAL A 20 18.44 10.28 -6.39
N SER A 21 17.39 10.41 -5.58
CA SER A 21 17.50 10.36 -4.11
C SER A 21 17.92 8.99 -3.58
N PHE A 22 17.71 7.93 -4.38
CA PHE A 22 18.05 6.55 -4.02
C PHE A 22 19.43 6.12 -4.55
N ILE A 23 19.87 6.64 -5.71
CA ILE A 23 21.17 6.29 -6.32
C ILE A 23 22.31 7.18 -5.77
N GLU A 24 22.06 8.46 -5.49
CA GLU A 24 23.07 9.33 -4.90
C GLU A 24 22.97 9.35 -3.38
N GLY A 25 23.55 8.33 -2.74
CA GLY A 25 23.97 8.38 -1.33
C GLY A 25 25.03 9.45 -1.06
N ARG A 26 24.78 10.71 -1.41
CA ARG A 26 25.65 11.83 -1.05
C ARG A 26 25.25 12.37 0.31
N HIS A 27 25.94 11.83 1.30
CA HIS A 27 26.34 12.51 2.53
C HIS A 27 26.53 14.02 2.29
N ARG A 28 25.54 14.86 2.65
CA ARG A 28 25.81 16.27 2.94
C ARG A 28 26.22 16.35 4.41
N ARG A 29 27.44 16.83 4.63
CA ARG A 29 28.05 17.05 5.94
C ARG A 29 27.16 18.00 6.76
N GLY A 30 26.79 17.58 7.97
CA GLY A 30 26.04 18.40 8.93
C GLY A 30 24.86 17.69 9.60
N ALA A 31 25.06 16.48 10.14
CA ALA A 31 24.08 15.83 11.02
C ALA A 31 24.39 16.19 12.49
N PRO A 32 23.39 16.54 13.32
CA PRO A 32 23.56 16.50 14.77
C PRO A 32 23.69 15.04 15.24
N GLN A 33 24.51 14.83 16.26
CA GLN A 33 24.92 13.52 16.76
C GLN A 33 23.73 12.69 17.27
N GLY A 34 23.65 11.44 16.81
CA GLY A 34 22.77 10.42 17.40
C GLY A 34 22.11 9.50 16.38
N CYS A 35 22.88 8.64 15.70
CA CYS A 35 22.35 7.40 15.10
C CYS A 35 23.51 6.49 14.68
N SER A 36 24.00 5.68 15.61
CA SER A 36 25.07 4.71 15.37
C SER A 36 24.54 3.29 15.58
N GLU A 37 23.54 2.85 14.81
CA GLU A 37 23.17 1.41 14.81
C GLU A 37 22.34 0.97 13.59
N VAL A 38 22.85 1.11 12.37
CA VAL A 38 22.21 0.47 11.19
C VAL A 38 23.23 -0.12 10.19
N HIS A 39 24.36 -0.65 10.69
CA HIS A 39 25.43 -1.14 9.80
C HIS A 39 25.86 -2.59 10.02
N ARG A 40 25.02 -3.45 10.61
CA ARG A 40 25.36 -4.87 10.78
C ARG A 40 24.18 -5.84 10.66
N LEU A 41 23.45 -5.81 9.55
CA LEU A 41 22.63 -6.96 9.10
C LEU A 41 22.59 -7.00 7.56
N ARG A 42 23.76 -7.28 6.95
CA ARG A 42 23.89 -7.79 5.59
C ARG A 42 24.66 -9.10 5.75
N GLU A 43 23.97 -10.24 5.65
CA GLU A 43 24.50 -11.52 5.10
C GLU A 43 23.58 -12.75 5.23
N GLU A 44 22.35 -12.68 5.77
CA GLU A 44 21.55 -13.92 5.99
C GLU A 44 20.15 -14.03 5.35
N THR A 45 19.79 -13.21 4.35
CA THR A 45 18.53 -13.38 3.60
C THR A 45 18.73 -13.83 2.15
N ASN A 46 19.65 -14.77 1.93
CA ASN A 46 19.82 -15.48 0.66
C ASN A 46 19.51 -16.98 0.78
N ARG A 47 18.29 -17.32 1.22
CA ARG A 47 17.66 -18.61 0.90
C ARG A 47 16.28 -18.31 0.32
N GLY A 48 16.12 -18.73 -0.93
CA GLY A 48 15.16 -18.15 -1.86
C GLY A 48 13.69 -18.42 -1.57
N PHE A 49 12.88 -17.52 -2.12
CA PHE A 49 11.48 -17.77 -2.42
C PHE A 49 11.23 -17.28 -3.84
N GLY A 50 11.19 -18.22 -4.79
CA GLY A 50 10.74 -17.95 -6.15
C GLY A 50 9.22 -17.79 -6.17
N PHE A 51 8.73 -16.56 -6.07
CA PHE A 51 7.35 -16.23 -6.39
C PHE A 51 7.31 -15.72 -7.83
N GLN A 52 6.85 -16.55 -8.76
CA GLN A 52 6.58 -16.12 -10.14
C GLN A 52 5.15 -15.59 -10.24
N PRO A 53 4.93 -14.35 -10.71
CA PRO A 53 3.58 -13.82 -10.88
C PRO A 53 3.00 -14.36 -12.19
N GLY A 54 2.22 -15.44 -12.10
CA GLY A 54 1.55 -16.04 -13.25
C GLY A 54 0.28 -16.80 -12.86
N SER A 55 -0.86 -16.27 -13.33
CA SER A 55 -2.14 -16.96 -13.55
C SER A 55 -2.83 -17.65 -12.35
N GLN A 56 -3.69 -16.96 -11.57
CA GLN A 56 -4.88 -17.58 -10.97
C GLN A 56 -6.04 -16.57 -10.84
N ARG A 57 -7.18 -16.92 -11.44
CA ARG A 57 -8.36 -16.07 -11.70
C ARG A 57 -9.38 -16.21 -10.56
N MET A 58 -9.64 -15.13 -9.84
CA MET A 58 -10.80 -14.80 -8.98
C MET A 58 -11.19 -15.68 -7.76
N GLU A 59 -10.83 -16.96 -7.65
CA GLU A 59 -10.87 -17.71 -6.36
C GLU A 59 -9.58 -17.55 -5.54
N GLY A 60 -8.57 -16.87 -6.10
CA GLY A 60 -7.23 -16.74 -5.54
C GLY A 60 -6.98 -15.54 -4.62
N GLN A 61 -7.77 -14.46 -4.66
CA GLN A 61 -7.41 -13.22 -3.93
C GLN A 61 -7.57 -13.36 -2.42
N SER A 62 -8.74 -13.79 -1.95
CA SER A 62 -8.99 -13.97 -0.50
C SER A 62 -8.03 -14.98 0.11
N GLU A 63 -7.76 -16.08 -0.59
CA GLU A 63 -6.82 -17.10 -0.13
C GLU A 63 -5.38 -16.59 -0.14
N LYS A 64 -4.98 -15.83 -1.15
CA LYS A 64 -3.70 -15.13 -1.18
C LYS A 64 -3.55 -14.19 0.00
N ILE A 65 -4.57 -13.38 0.30
CA ILE A 65 -4.54 -12.45 1.45
C ILE A 65 -4.47 -13.23 2.76
N ARG A 66 -5.22 -14.32 2.93
CA ARG A 66 -5.08 -15.20 4.11
C ARG A 66 -3.66 -15.75 4.25
N GLY A 67 -3.06 -16.21 3.15
CA GLY A 67 -1.67 -16.68 3.11
C GLY A 67 -0.70 -15.60 3.57
N ILE A 68 -0.85 -14.37 3.05
CA ILE A 68 -0.04 -13.21 3.43
C ILE A 68 -0.18 -12.88 4.92
N LEU A 69 -1.42 -12.80 5.42
CA LEU A 69 -1.69 -12.50 6.83
C LEU A 69 -1.11 -13.58 7.75
N LYS A 70 -1.21 -14.86 7.35
CA LYS A 70 -0.62 -15.98 8.08
C LYS A 70 0.91 -15.89 8.10
N GLN A 71 1.54 -15.61 6.97
CA GLN A 71 3.00 -15.43 6.88
C GLN A 71 3.48 -14.21 7.69
N ALA A 72 2.70 -13.13 7.69
CA ALA A 72 2.96 -11.95 8.51
C ALA A 72 2.69 -12.17 10.00
N GLY A 73 2.08 -13.29 10.40
CA GLY A 73 1.64 -13.56 11.77
C GLY A 73 0.55 -12.61 12.26
N ILE A 74 -0.26 -12.06 11.35
CA ILE A 74 -1.31 -11.08 11.65
C ILE A 74 -2.63 -11.83 11.92
N THR A 75 -3.05 -11.82 13.18
CA THR A 75 -4.27 -12.52 13.65
C THR A 75 -5.30 -11.57 14.27
N VAL A 76 -4.97 -10.29 14.40
CA VAL A 76 -5.84 -9.25 14.96
C VAL A 76 -5.67 -7.94 14.19
N PRO A 77 -6.71 -7.08 14.12
CA PRO A 77 -6.57 -5.73 13.60
C PRO A 77 -5.86 -4.80 14.61
N PRO A 78 -5.23 -3.70 14.15
CA PRO A 78 -5.06 -3.31 12.75
C PRO A 78 -3.97 -4.11 12.03
N VAL A 79 -4.13 -4.32 10.72
CA VAL A 79 -3.11 -4.95 9.87
C VAL A 79 -1.95 -3.97 9.63
N ASP A 80 -0.74 -4.36 10.01
CA ASP A 80 0.47 -3.60 9.73
C ASP A 80 0.88 -3.76 8.25
N VAL A 81 0.58 -2.74 7.46
CA VAL A 81 0.84 -2.72 6.01
C VAL A 81 2.32 -2.63 5.67
N THR A 82 3.14 -2.05 6.55
CA THR A 82 4.59 -1.96 6.35
C THR A 82 5.21 -3.34 6.52
N LYS A 83 4.81 -4.08 7.57
CA LYS A 83 5.21 -5.48 7.76
C LYS A 83 4.81 -6.36 6.58
N VAL A 84 3.62 -6.15 6.02
CA VAL A 84 3.20 -6.88 4.81
C VAL A 84 4.09 -6.53 3.62
N ALA A 85 4.43 -5.25 3.41
CA ALA A 85 5.32 -4.84 2.34
C ALA A 85 6.75 -5.40 2.49
N GLU A 86 7.25 -5.49 3.72
CA GLU A 86 8.56 -6.08 4.06
C GLU A 86 8.66 -7.56 3.66
N LEU A 87 7.57 -8.34 3.76
CA LEU A 87 7.55 -9.73 3.28
C LEU A 87 7.90 -9.85 1.79
N PHE A 88 7.63 -8.80 1.02
CA PHE A 88 7.92 -8.72 -0.41
C PHE A 88 9.17 -7.89 -0.71
N SER A 89 9.95 -7.50 0.30
CA SER A 89 11.12 -6.63 0.17
C SER A 89 10.81 -5.28 -0.49
N ILE A 90 9.61 -4.74 -0.25
CA ILE A 90 9.16 -3.44 -0.78
C ILE A 90 9.20 -2.42 0.36
N PRO A 91 10.19 -1.51 0.40
CA PRO A 91 10.22 -0.46 1.40
C PRO A 91 9.10 0.54 1.16
N VAL A 92 8.48 0.99 2.26
CA VAL A 92 7.49 2.08 2.27
C VAL A 92 8.17 3.35 2.77
N ILE A 93 8.17 4.39 1.95
CA ILE A 93 8.86 5.64 2.23
C ILE A 93 7.85 6.79 2.25
N PRO A 94 7.69 7.49 3.39
CA PRO A 94 6.92 8.73 3.43
C PRO A 94 7.69 9.84 2.73
N TYR A 95 7.00 10.60 1.91
CA TYR A 95 7.56 11.75 1.20
C TYR A 95 6.79 13.03 1.59
N PRO A 96 7.48 14.08 2.07
CA PRO A 96 6.85 15.32 2.50
C PRO A 96 6.40 16.21 1.34
N ASP A 97 7.01 16.04 0.16
CA ASP A 97 6.83 16.95 -0.99
C ASP A 97 5.91 16.41 -2.09
N PHE A 98 5.10 15.38 -1.79
CA PHE A 98 4.03 15.01 -2.72
C PHE A 98 3.03 16.18 -2.88
N PRO A 99 2.58 16.45 -4.13
CA PRO A 99 1.38 17.25 -4.36
C PRO A 99 0.20 16.72 -3.54
N GLU A 100 -0.66 17.61 -3.05
CA GLU A 100 -1.75 17.23 -2.13
C GLU A 100 -2.76 16.24 -2.73
N ASP A 101 -2.90 16.27 -4.06
CA ASP A 101 -3.78 15.42 -4.86
C ASP A 101 -3.16 14.07 -5.27
N ILE A 102 -1.93 13.80 -4.84
CA ILE A 102 -1.27 12.51 -5.03
C ILE A 102 -1.20 11.83 -3.67
N SER A 103 -1.88 10.69 -3.52
CA SER A 103 -1.86 9.91 -2.28
C SER A 103 -0.59 9.07 -2.12
N GLY A 104 -0.06 8.58 -3.24
CA GLY A 104 1.16 7.79 -3.26
C GLY A 104 1.45 7.25 -4.66
N THR A 105 2.46 6.40 -4.74
CA THR A 105 2.87 5.73 -5.96
C THR A 105 3.69 4.50 -5.61
N ILE A 106 3.61 3.48 -6.46
CA ILE A 106 4.60 2.43 -6.50
C ILE A 106 5.57 2.65 -7.66
N VAL A 107 6.86 2.62 -7.35
CA VAL A 107 7.94 2.73 -8.34
C VAL A 107 8.69 1.41 -8.40
N ARG A 108 8.52 0.68 -9.52
CA ARG A 108 9.43 -0.42 -9.85
C ARG A 108 10.81 0.14 -10.21
N LEU A 109 11.84 -0.32 -9.50
CA LEU A 109 13.23 0.13 -9.64
C LEU A 109 13.96 -0.59 -10.77
N ASP A 110 13.60 -1.84 -11.06
CA ASP A 110 14.19 -2.63 -12.14
C ASP A 110 13.19 -3.66 -12.73
N ASP A 111 13.57 -4.27 -13.84
CA ASP A 111 12.80 -5.34 -14.49
C ASP A 111 12.87 -6.67 -13.71
N ASN A 112 13.69 -6.73 -12.65
CA ASN A 112 13.82 -7.88 -11.76
C ASN A 112 12.81 -7.87 -10.60
N GLY A 113 11.85 -6.94 -10.63
CA GLY A 113 10.75 -6.89 -9.67
C GLY A 113 11.05 -6.11 -8.40
N LYS A 114 12.19 -5.39 -8.28
CA LYS A 114 12.38 -4.49 -7.15
C LYS A 114 11.39 -3.33 -7.24
N ALA A 115 10.71 -3.03 -6.14
CA ALA A 115 9.75 -1.93 -6.06
C ALA A 115 9.91 -1.15 -4.75
N VAL A 116 9.45 0.11 -4.76
CA VAL A 116 9.37 0.99 -3.59
C VAL A 116 7.99 1.63 -3.58
N ILE A 117 7.37 1.74 -2.42
CA ILE A 117 6.11 2.47 -2.25
C ILE A 117 6.43 3.84 -1.66
N GLY A 118 6.06 4.90 -2.37
CA GLY A 118 6.06 6.26 -1.87
C GLY A 118 4.66 6.66 -1.40
N ILE A 119 4.55 7.23 -0.20
CA ILE A 119 3.27 7.74 0.33
C ILE A 119 3.35 9.23 0.65
N ASN A 120 2.23 9.93 0.48
CA ASN A 120 2.13 11.32 0.87
C ASN A 120 2.06 11.48 2.39
N GLN A 121 3.13 12.01 2.98
CA GLN A 121 3.25 12.17 4.44
C GLN A 121 2.20 13.14 5.02
N LYS A 122 1.65 14.05 4.21
CA LYS A 122 0.65 15.03 4.63
C LYS A 122 -0.74 14.44 4.80
N HIS A 123 -0.99 13.25 4.24
CA HIS A 123 -2.30 12.61 4.32
C HIS A 123 -2.52 11.98 5.70
N ALA A 124 -3.78 11.86 6.11
CA ALA A 124 -4.12 11.19 7.38
C ALA A 124 -3.63 9.73 7.40
N ALA A 125 -3.26 9.21 8.57
CA ALA A 125 -2.69 7.86 8.71
C ALA A 125 -3.58 6.76 8.11
N VAL A 126 -4.90 6.85 8.27
CA VAL A 126 -5.86 5.90 7.67
C VAL A 126 -5.79 5.89 6.13
N ARG A 127 -5.54 7.05 5.52
CA ARG A 127 -5.40 7.20 4.07
C ARG A 127 -4.05 6.66 3.60
N GLN A 128 -2.96 7.00 4.28
CA GLN A 128 -1.63 6.45 4.01
C GLN A 128 -1.66 4.91 4.03
N ARG A 129 -2.29 4.31 5.04
CA ARG A 129 -2.42 2.85 5.15
C ARG A 129 -3.21 2.23 4.00
N PHE A 130 -4.29 2.89 3.57
CA PHE A 130 -5.04 2.47 2.40
C PHE A 130 -4.20 2.56 1.13
N THR A 131 -3.44 3.64 0.95
CA THR A 131 -2.53 3.81 -0.19
C THR A 131 -1.49 2.70 -0.23
N VAL A 132 -0.79 2.38 0.87
CA VAL A 132 0.18 1.27 0.89
C VAL A 132 -0.49 -0.05 0.50
N ALA A 133 -1.66 -0.35 1.07
CA ALA A 133 -2.38 -1.59 0.76
C ALA A 133 -2.85 -1.65 -0.71
N HIS A 134 -3.20 -0.52 -1.29
CA HIS A 134 -3.60 -0.37 -2.69
C HIS A 134 -2.41 -0.59 -3.63
N GLU A 135 -1.26 0.03 -3.36
CA GLU A 135 -0.04 -0.18 -4.14
C GLU A 135 0.45 -1.64 -4.07
N LEU A 136 0.35 -2.27 -2.89
CA LEU A 136 0.61 -3.70 -2.74
C LEU A 136 -0.37 -4.54 -3.58
N GLY A 137 -1.63 -4.11 -3.69
CA GLY A 137 -2.61 -4.71 -4.59
C GLY A 137 -2.15 -4.67 -6.05
N HIS A 138 -1.70 -3.52 -6.54
CA HIS A 138 -1.13 -3.42 -7.89
C HIS A 138 0.06 -4.36 -8.10
N TYR A 139 1.00 -4.36 -7.16
CA TYR A 139 2.18 -5.21 -7.25
C TYR A 139 1.82 -6.70 -7.26
N LEU A 140 0.99 -7.13 -6.32
CA LEU A 140 0.69 -8.54 -6.10
C LEU A 140 -0.31 -9.09 -7.11
N CYS A 141 -1.20 -8.28 -7.68
CA CYS A 141 -2.10 -8.71 -8.75
C CYS A 141 -1.42 -8.70 -10.12
N GLY A 142 -0.13 -8.34 -10.20
CA GLY A 142 0.62 -8.34 -11.45
C GLY A 142 0.16 -7.23 -12.40
N HIS A 143 -0.33 -6.12 -11.85
CA HIS A 143 -0.64 -4.95 -12.66
C HIS A 143 0.69 -4.38 -13.17
N ASP A 144 0.99 -4.61 -14.44
CA ASP A 144 1.99 -3.83 -15.15
C ASP A 144 1.39 -2.47 -15.37
N ASP A 145 1.79 -1.49 -14.56
CA ASP A 145 1.89 -0.08 -14.92
C ASP A 145 2.76 0.66 -13.90
N ARG A 146 3.51 1.65 -14.37
CA ARG A 146 4.33 2.57 -13.59
C ARG A 146 3.43 3.63 -12.95
N THR A 147 2.46 3.21 -12.14
CA THR A 147 1.35 4.07 -11.70
C THR A 147 1.78 5.02 -10.60
N ILE A 148 1.75 6.31 -10.93
CA ILE A 148 1.48 7.37 -9.96
C ILE A 148 -0.02 7.28 -9.69
N VAL A 149 -0.43 7.07 -8.44
CA VAL A 149 -1.85 7.12 -8.06
C VAL A 149 -2.24 8.59 -7.95
N ASP A 150 -2.74 9.13 -9.05
CA ASP A 150 -3.43 10.41 -9.09
C ASP A 150 -4.87 10.17 -8.62
N ASP A 151 -5.30 10.87 -7.56
CA ASP A 151 -6.67 10.78 -7.04
C ASP A 151 -7.74 11.20 -8.06
N ARG A 152 -7.35 11.70 -9.24
CA ARG A 152 -8.25 12.26 -10.28
C ARG A 152 -8.31 11.44 -11.56
N LEU A 153 -7.46 10.43 -11.76
CA LEU A 153 -7.37 9.68 -13.02
C LEU A 153 -7.78 8.21 -12.85
N ASP A 154 -8.52 7.67 -13.82
CA ASP A 154 -8.81 6.24 -14.08
C ASP A 154 -9.32 5.34 -12.93
N LYS A 155 -10.07 5.88 -11.96
CA LYS A 155 -10.67 5.13 -10.84
C LYS A 155 -11.51 3.91 -11.23
N ASP A 156 -12.06 3.89 -12.45
CA ASP A 156 -13.01 2.87 -12.90
C ASP A 156 -12.35 1.76 -13.73
N SER A 157 -11.02 1.72 -13.86
CA SER A 157 -10.38 0.62 -14.55
C SER A 157 -10.53 -0.71 -13.77
N PRO A 158 -10.58 -1.87 -14.45
CA PRO A 158 -10.61 -3.17 -13.76
C PRO A 158 -9.42 -3.38 -12.82
N LYS A 159 -8.24 -2.85 -13.17
CA LYS A 159 -7.01 -2.91 -12.36
C LYS A 159 -7.18 -2.10 -11.07
N GLU A 160 -7.64 -0.85 -11.17
CA GLU A 160 -7.89 0.01 -10.00
C GLU A 160 -8.96 -0.59 -9.08
N THR A 161 -10.02 -1.15 -9.67
CA THR A 161 -11.07 -1.84 -8.93
C THR A 161 -10.53 -3.07 -8.18
N GLU A 162 -9.66 -3.85 -8.83
CA GLU A 162 -9.00 -5.00 -8.20
C GLU A 162 -8.04 -4.59 -7.09
N ALA A 163 -7.22 -3.56 -7.28
CA ALA A 163 -6.31 -3.04 -6.26
C ALA A 163 -7.06 -2.47 -5.05
N ASN A 164 -8.15 -1.72 -5.28
CA ASN A 164 -9.03 -1.24 -4.22
C ASN A 164 -9.68 -2.38 -3.43
N ARG A 165 -10.14 -3.42 -4.12
CA ARG A 165 -10.70 -4.62 -3.47
C ARG A 165 -9.63 -5.35 -2.66
N PHE A 166 -8.41 -5.49 -3.19
CA PHE A 166 -7.27 -6.07 -2.49
C PHE A 166 -6.94 -5.28 -1.22
N ALA A 167 -6.83 -3.95 -1.32
CA ALA A 167 -6.54 -3.08 -0.19
C ALA A 167 -7.60 -3.21 0.92
N ALA A 168 -8.88 -3.13 0.54
CA ALA A 168 -9.98 -3.27 1.48
C ALA A 168 -10.00 -4.63 2.18
N GLU A 169 -9.72 -5.71 1.45
CA GLU A 169 -9.67 -7.06 2.02
C GLU A 169 -8.44 -7.30 2.90
N LEU A 170 -7.28 -6.77 2.53
CA LEU A 170 -6.07 -6.85 3.34
C LEU A 170 -6.25 -6.09 4.66
N LEU A 171 -6.78 -4.87 4.61
CA LEU A 171 -6.98 -4.03 5.80
C LEU A 171 -8.14 -4.51 6.68
N MET A 172 -9.17 -5.11 6.08
CA MET A 172 -10.35 -5.60 6.76
C MET A 172 -10.66 -7.05 6.34
N PRO A 173 -9.85 -8.02 6.83
CA PRO A 173 -10.02 -9.42 6.48
C PRO A 173 -11.36 -9.96 6.98
N ARG A 174 -12.06 -10.72 6.12
CA ARG A 174 -13.41 -11.20 6.43
C ARG A 174 -13.43 -12.04 7.71
N ASP A 175 -12.43 -12.89 7.91
CA ASP A 175 -12.37 -13.80 9.05
C ASP A 175 -12.25 -13.02 10.38
N LEU A 176 -11.51 -11.90 10.38
CA LEU A 176 -11.40 -11.02 11.55
C LEU A 176 -12.70 -10.25 11.81
N LEU A 177 -13.35 -9.75 10.74
CA LEU A 177 -14.65 -9.09 10.86
C LEU A 177 -15.71 -10.04 11.43
N VAL A 178 -15.75 -11.30 10.97
CA VAL A 178 -16.66 -12.32 11.51
C VAL A 178 -16.41 -12.55 13.01
N VAL A 179 -15.15 -12.60 13.45
CA VAL A 179 -14.83 -12.74 14.88
C VAL A 179 -15.33 -11.55 15.69
N ASP A 180 -15.16 -10.32 15.19
CA ASP A 180 -15.63 -9.12 15.88
C ASP A 180 -17.16 -9.05 15.94
N LEU A 181 -17.85 -9.39 14.84
CA LEU A 181 -19.32 -9.45 14.80
C LEU A 181 -19.88 -10.53 15.74
N LYS A 182 -19.26 -11.72 15.80
CA LYS A 182 -19.64 -12.78 16.76
C LYS A 182 -19.45 -12.35 18.22
N LYS A 183 -18.54 -11.41 18.49
CA LYS A 183 -18.35 -10.79 19.81
C LYS A 183 -19.32 -9.62 20.08
N GLY A 184 -20.31 -9.41 19.21
CA GLY A 184 -21.33 -8.38 19.37
C GLY A 184 -20.90 -6.97 18.93
N ARG A 185 -19.80 -6.83 18.18
CA ARG A 185 -19.34 -5.51 17.70
C ARG A 185 -19.99 -5.16 16.38
N PHE A 186 -21.10 -4.42 16.41
CA PHE A 186 -21.84 -4.00 15.22
C PHE A 186 -21.71 -2.50 14.90
N ASP A 187 -21.13 -1.73 15.83
CA ASP A 187 -20.97 -0.29 15.66
C ASP A 187 -19.89 0.03 14.61
N ILE A 188 -20.30 0.65 13.50
CA ILE A 188 -19.42 0.96 12.36
C ILE A 188 -18.29 1.91 12.76
N PRO A 189 -18.53 3.03 13.48
CA PRO A 189 -17.46 3.88 13.99
C PRO A 189 -16.44 3.12 14.85
N ALA A 190 -16.88 2.30 15.81
CA ALA A 190 -15.98 1.52 16.65
C ALA A 190 -15.18 0.49 15.83
N LEU A 191 -15.80 -0.18 14.85
CA LEU A 191 -15.09 -1.08 13.93
C LEU A 191 -14.07 -0.30 13.08
N ALA A 192 -14.45 0.83 12.50
CA ALA A 192 -13.56 1.66 11.69
C ALA A 192 -12.34 2.13 12.51
N GLN A 193 -12.55 2.55 13.76
CA GLN A 193 -11.48 2.90 14.69
C GLN A 193 -10.58 1.69 14.99
N ARG A 194 -11.16 0.52 15.27
CA ARG A 194 -10.43 -0.72 15.57
C ARG A 194 -9.55 -1.20 14.42
N TYR A 195 -10.06 -1.15 13.19
CA TYR A 195 -9.32 -1.51 11.98
C TYR A 195 -8.46 -0.35 11.47
N GLN A 196 -8.65 0.84 12.05
CA GLN A 196 -7.99 2.10 11.70
C GLN A 196 -8.15 2.40 10.19
N VAL A 197 -9.40 2.39 9.74
CA VAL A 197 -9.85 2.74 8.39
C VAL A 197 -10.91 3.84 8.48
N SER A 198 -11.34 4.40 7.35
CA SER A 198 -12.49 5.31 7.37
C SER A 198 -13.81 4.56 7.60
N GLU A 199 -14.80 5.22 8.21
CA GLU A 199 -16.15 4.66 8.38
C GLU A 199 -16.79 4.28 7.05
N GLN A 200 -16.54 5.06 6.00
CA GLN A 200 -16.99 4.76 4.65
C GLN A 200 -16.37 3.45 4.14
N ALA A 201 -15.06 3.25 4.28
CA ALA A 201 -14.40 2.01 3.86
C ALA A 201 -14.91 0.79 4.64
N MET A 202 -15.10 0.93 5.96
CA MET A 202 -15.69 -0.12 6.80
C MET A 202 -17.10 -0.49 6.33
N SER A 203 -17.96 0.50 6.11
CA SER A 203 -19.34 0.29 5.64
C SER A 203 -19.38 -0.46 4.30
N VAL A 204 -18.56 -0.01 3.34
CA VAL A 204 -18.45 -0.66 2.02
C VAL A 204 -17.97 -2.09 2.16
N ARG A 205 -16.96 -2.35 2.99
CA ARG A 205 -16.42 -3.70 3.18
C ARG A 205 -17.44 -4.65 3.82
N LEU A 206 -18.19 -4.21 4.81
CA LEU A 206 -19.21 -5.03 5.46
C LEU A 206 -20.32 -5.43 4.48
N LEU A 207 -20.73 -4.53 3.58
CA LEU A 207 -21.67 -4.82 2.50
C LEU A 207 -21.08 -5.80 1.48
N GLN A 208 -19.85 -5.55 1.00
CA GLN A 208 -19.19 -6.39 -0.01
C GLN A 208 -18.88 -7.81 0.50
N SER A 209 -18.59 -7.97 1.79
CA SER A 209 -18.31 -9.26 2.41
C SER A 209 -19.56 -10.08 2.75
N GLY A 210 -20.75 -9.52 2.48
CA GLY A 210 -22.06 -10.12 2.79
C GLY A 210 -22.34 -10.20 4.30
N LEU A 211 -21.61 -9.44 5.12
CA LEU A 211 -21.78 -9.41 6.57
C LEU A 211 -22.88 -8.43 7.01
N LEU A 212 -23.17 -7.45 6.15
CA LEU A 212 -24.39 -6.63 6.21
C LEU A 212 -25.21 -6.88 4.94
N LYS A 213 -26.52 -7.10 5.09
CA LYS A 213 -27.45 -7.19 3.95
C LYS A 213 -27.94 -5.78 3.60
N LYS A 214 -28.06 -5.50 2.30
CA LYS A 214 -28.84 -4.33 1.85
C LYS A 214 -30.31 -4.58 2.18
N PHE A 215 -30.93 -3.63 2.87
CA PHE A 215 -32.38 -3.61 3.10
C PHE A 215 -33.07 -2.95 1.90
#